data_AF-A0A1F6FGF4-F1
#
_entry.id   AF-A0A1F6FGF4-F1
#
_cell.length_a   1.000
_cell.length_b   1.000
_cell.length_c   1.000
_cell.angle_alpha   90.00
_cell.angle_beta   90.00
_cell.angle_gamma   90.00
#
_symmetry.space_group_name_H-M   'P 1'
#
loop_
_entity.id
_entity.type
_entity.pdbx_description
1 polymer ?
#
loop_
_entity_poly.entity_id
_entity_poly.type
_entity_poly.pdbx_seq_one_letter_code
_entity_poly.pdbx_strand_id
1 'polypeptide(L)'
;MVQNHIELPPNLRARVLLGVRKEEIKRARVFLLASALVIPASLVGFWFVLQYLLTSFYQTSFYSYLSLIFSDPDVVLAYWQQFLLVLLEALPVASMIVALIVFGALLTALKLFVENSRLGLSKLIITTV
;
A
#
# COMPACT_ATOMS: atom_id res chain seq x y z
N MET A 1 52.28 5.78 24.61
CA MET A 1 50.81 5.79 24.47
C MET A 1 50.33 7.15 24.95
N VAL A 2 50.01 8.07 24.04
CA VAL A 2 49.55 9.44 24.38
C VAL A 2 48.02 9.45 24.29
N GLN A 3 47.37 9.46 25.45
CA GLN A 3 45.92 9.46 25.56
C GLN A 3 45.44 10.92 25.50
N ASN A 4 45.26 11.43 24.28
CA ASN A 4 44.72 12.77 24.04
C ASN A 4 43.28 12.83 24.59
N HIS A 5 43.13 13.45 25.75
CA HIS A 5 41.83 13.82 26.29
C HIS A 5 41.36 15.07 25.55
N ILE A 6 40.61 14.85 24.46
CA ILE A 6 39.95 15.94 23.74
C ILE A 6 38.83 16.42 24.65
N GLU A 7 39.05 17.51 25.38
CA GLU A 7 37.98 18.23 26.07
C GLU A 7 37.02 18.78 25.00
N LEU A 8 35.86 18.12 24.85
CA LEU A 8 34.84 18.59 23.93
C LEU A 8 34.37 19.98 24.38
N PRO A 9 34.44 21.00 23.50
CA PRO A 9 33.86 22.30 23.77
C PRO A 9 32.37 22.13 24.16
N PRO A 10 31.90 22.73 25.27
CA PRO A 10 30.56 22.50 25.79
C PRO A 10 29.44 22.85 24.78
N ASN A 11 29.78 23.68 23.80
CA ASN A 11 28.92 24.24 22.77
C ASN A 11 28.76 23.32 21.55
N LEU A 12 29.65 22.32 21.38
CA LEU A 12 29.68 21.45 20.20
C LEU A 12 28.53 20.43 20.24
N ARG A 13 28.25 19.88 21.43
CA ARG A 13 27.11 18.97 21.63
C ARG A 13 25.78 19.68 21.30
N ALA A 14 25.61 20.92 21.78
CA ALA A 14 24.42 21.72 21.50
C ALA A 14 24.26 22.03 20.00
N ARG A 15 25.34 22.34 19.27
CA ARG A 15 25.30 22.58 17.82
C ARG A 15 24.97 21.32 17.02
N VAL A 16 25.53 20.16 17.39
CA VAL A 16 25.22 18.89 16.75
C VAL A 16 23.76 18.49 17.01
N LEU A 17 23.28 18.62 18.25
CA LEU A 17 21.88 18.36 18.61
C LEU A 17 20.91 19.29 17.87
N LEU A 18 21.26 20.58 17.70
CA LEU A 18 20.45 21.53 16.93
C LEU A 18 20.47 21.25 15.41
N GLY A 19 21.59 20.76 14.88
CA GLY A 19 21.69 20.28 13.50
C GLY A 19 20.76 19.09 13.26
N VAL A 20 20.83 18.09 14.14
CA VAL A 20 19.96 16.89 14.09
C VAL A 20 18.49 17.27 14.19
N ARG A 21 18.10 18.17 15.12
CA ARG A 21 16.71 18.65 15.24
C ARG A 21 16.20 19.35 13.98
N LYS A 22 17.04 20.13 13.28
CA LYS A 22 16.64 20.81 12.04
C LYS A 22 16.41 19.82 10.88
N GLU A 23 17.24 18.78 10.77
CA GLU A 23 17.04 17.70 9.80
C GLU A 23 15.77 16.88 10.10
N GLU A 24 15.49 16.61 11.37
CA GLU A 24 14.31 15.84 11.81
C GLU A 24 13.00 16.60 11.57
N ILE A 25 12.96 17.91 11.79
CA ILE A 25 11.76 18.73 11.53
C ILE A 25 11.47 18.81 10.01
N LYS A 26 12.50 18.90 9.16
CA LYS A 26 12.31 18.86 7.70
C LYS A 26 11.79 17.50 7.24
N ARG A 27 12.34 16.39 7.75
CA ARG A 27 11.83 15.04 7.47
C ARG A 27 10.41 14.86 7.95
N ALA A 28 10.06 15.34 9.15
CA ALA A 28 8.71 15.25 9.70
C ALA A 28 7.70 16.08 8.89
N ARG A 29 8.06 17.28 8.41
CA ARG A 29 7.20 18.09 7.54
C ARG A 29 6.98 17.47 6.16
N VAL A 30 8.06 17.02 5.52
CA VAL A 30 7.96 16.33 4.23
C VAL A 30 7.14 15.05 4.39
N PHE A 31 7.28 14.36 5.53
CA PHE A 31 6.48 13.17 5.82
C PHE A 31 5.00 13.49 6.06
N LEU A 32 4.67 14.52 6.86
CA LEU A 32 3.28 14.95 7.07
C LEU A 32 2.62 15.39 5.77
N LEU A 33 3.34 16.16 4.94
CA LEU A 33 2.85 16.59 3.63
C LEU A 33 2.73 15.41 2.66
N ALA A 34 3.70 14.49 2.64
CA ALA A 34 3.64 13.30 1.82
C ALA A 34 2.52 12.35 2.25
N SER A 35 2.35 12.10 3.55
CA SER A 35 1.26 11.26 4.07
C SER A 35 -0.11 11.90 3.82
N ALA A 36 -0.22 13.22 3.93
CA ALA A 36 -1.46 13.95 3.67
C ALA A 36 -1.88 13.88 2.19
N LEU A 37 -0.95 13.61 1.27
CA LEU A 37 -1.23 13.53 -0.18
C LEU A 37 -1.34 12.08 -0.65
N VAL A 38 -0.45 11.20 -0.18
CA VAL A 38 -0.37 9.80 -0.61
C VAL A 38 -1.56 8.99 -0.11
N ILE A 39 -2.01 9.19 1.13
CA ILE A 39 -3.15 8.45 1.70
C ILE A 39 -4.44 8.72 0.91
N PRO A 40 -4.89 9.98 0.72
CA PRO A 40 -6.10 10.24 -0.05
C PRO A 40 -5.95 9.87 -1.52
N ALA A 41 -4.78 10.09 -2.14
CA ALA A 41 -4.54 9.66 -3.51
C ALA A 41 -4.68 8.14 -3.68
N SER A 42 -4.18 7.36 -2.71
CA SER A 42 -4.29 5.91 -2.71
C SER A 42 -5.74 5.44 -2.47
N LEU A 43 -6.50 6.13 -1.62
CA LEU A 43 -7.94 5.87 -1.43
C LEU A 43 -8.76 6.15 -2.70
N VAL A 44 -8.51 7.28 -3.36
CA VAL A 44 -9.20 7.64 -4.60
C VAL A 44 -8.83 6.65 -5.70
N GLY A 45 -7.55 6.31 -5.83
CA GLY A 45 -7.08 5.28 -6.77
C GLY A 45 -7.74 3.93 -6.52
N PHE A 46 -7.85 3.50 -5.27
CA PHE A 46 -8.55 2.27 -4.90
C PHE A 46 -10.03 2.30 -5.30
N TRP A 47 -10.72 3.41 -5.05
CA TRP A 47 -12.12 3.57 -5.45
C TRP A 47 -12.32 3.45 -6.97
N PHE A 48 -11.51 4.14 -7.77
CA PHE A 48 -11.58 4.06 -9.23
C PHE A 48 -11.35 2.65 -9.74
N VAL A 49 -10.38 1.94 -9.16
CA VAL A 49 -10.04 0.59 -9.59
C VAL A 49 -11.12 -0.42 -9.20
N LEU A 50 -11.78 -0.21 -8.06
CA LEU A 50 -12.94 -1.02 -7.67
C LEU A 50 -14.11 -0.84 -8.67
N GLN A 51 -14.39 0.40 -9.06
CA GLN A 51 -15.40 0.70 -10.08
C GLN A 51 -15.04 0.09 -11.44
N TYR A 52 -13.77 0.20 -11.85
CA TYR A 52 -13.28 -0.41 -13.08
C TYR A 52 -13.42 -1.92 -13.08
N LEU A 53 -13.09 -2.57 -11.95
CA LEU A 53 -13.23 -4.02 -11.78
C LEU A 53 -14.70 -4.44 -11.89
N LEU A 54 -15.60 -3.78 -11.15
CA LEU A 54 -17.04 -4.07 -11.21
C LEU A 54 -17.59 -3.90 -12.63
N THR A 55 -17.25 -2.79 -13.29
CA THR A 55 -17.71 -2.53 -14.67
C THR A 55 -17.20 -3.61 -15.63
N SER A 56 -15.95 -4.05 -15.47
CA SER A 56 -15.37 -5.11 -16.30
C SER A 56 -16.10 -6.45 -16.10
N PHE A 57 -16.51 -6.77 -14.87
CA PHE A 57 -17.32 -7.95 -14.57
C PHE A 57 -18.76 -7.88 -15.12
N TYR A 58 -19.33 -6.67 -15.25
CA TYR A 58 -20.62 -6.50 -15.92
C TYR A 58 -20.53 -6.56 -17.45
N GLN A 59 -19.40 -6.13 -18.01
CA GLN A 59 -19.13 -6.24 -19.44
C GLN A 59 -18.88 -7.69 -19.87
N THR A 60 -18.27 -8.49 -19.00
CA THR A 60 -18.09 -9.91 -19.27
C THR A 60 -19.33 -10.71 -18.89
N SER A 61 -19.71 -11.69 -19.72
CA SER A 61 -20.85 -12.59 -19.44
C SER A 61 -20.55 -13.63 -18.37
N PHE A 62 -19.58 -13.37 -17.48
CA PHE A 62 -19.12 -14.29 -16.43
C PHE A 62 -20.29 -14.75 -15.55
N TYR A 63 -21.15 -13.82 -15.12
CA TYR A 63 -22.34 -14.14 -14.32
C TYR A 63 -23.33 -15.03 -15.05
N SER A 64 -23.50 -14.83 -16.36
CA SER A 64 -24.37 -15.68 -17.19
C SER A 64 -23.84 -17.10 -17.25
N TYR A 65 -22.52 -17.29 -17.46
CA TYR A 65 -21.91 -18.62 -17.43
C TYR A 65 -21.95 -19.26 -16.04
N LEU A 66 -21.74 -18.48 -14.97
CA LEU A 66 -21.84 -18.98 -13.60
C LEU A 66 -23.25 -19.47 -13.28
N SER A 67 -24.29 -18.77 -13.77
CA SER A 67 -25.68 -19.18 -13.57
C SER A 67 -26.02 -20.50 -14.25
N LEU A 68 -25.30 -20.86 -15.31
CA LEU A 68 -25.51 -22.11 -16.06
C LEU A 68 -25.26 -23.35 -15.20
N ILE A 69 -24.36 -23.26 -14.21
CA ILE A 69 -24.08 -24.32 -13.23
C ILE A 69 -25.35 -24.66 -12.43
N PHE A 70 -26.16 -23.66 -12.14
CA PHE A 70 -27.38 -23.82 -11.34
C PHE A 70 -28.61 -24.12 -12.20
N SER A 71 -28.64 -23.61 -13.44
CA SER A 71 -29.77 -23.81 -14.34
C SER A 71 -29.76 -25.19 -14.98
N ASP A 72 -28.61 -25.61 -15.55
CA ASP A 72 -28.48 -26.86 -16.32
C ASP A 72 -27.17 -27.60 -15.95
N PRO A 73 -27.10 -28.19 -14.74
CA PRO A 73 -25.89 -28.85 -14.25
C PRO A 73 -25.47 -30.05 -15.11
N ASP A 74 -26.41 -30.76 -15.72
CA ASP A 74 -26.12 -31.92 -16.59
C ASP A 74 -25.30 -31.51 -17.82
N VAL A 75 -25.58 -30.34 -18.39
CA VAL A 75 -24.85 -29.79 -19.54
C VAL A 75 -23.44 -29.36 -19.11
N VAL A 76 -23.32 -28.76 -17.92
CA VAL A 76 -22.02 -28.36 -17.37
C VAL A 76 -21.13 -29.58 -17.07
N LEU A 77 -21.69 -30.67 -16.56
CA LEU A 77 -20.94 -31.91 -16.31
C LEU A 77 -20.53 -32.59 -17.62
N ALA A 78 -21.40 -32.59 -18.63
CA ALA A 78 -21.09 -33.15 -19.96
C ALA A 78 -19.96 -32.39 -20.68
N TYR A 79 -19.90 -31.06 -20.50
CA TYR A 79 -18.94 -30.18 -21.19
C TYR A 79 -18.04 -29.42 -20.21
N TRP A 80 -17.62 -30.06 -19.11
CA TRP A 80 -16.91 -29.38 -18.02
C TRP A 80 -15.61 -28.71 -18.48
N GLN A 81 -14.91 -29.29 -19.47
CA GLN A 81 -13.68 -28.72 -20.03
C GLN A 81 -13.95 -27.43 -20.82
N GLN A 82 -14.93 -27.45 -21.73
CA GLN A 82 -15.29 -26.25 -22.49
C GLN A 82 -15.88 -25.18 -21.57
N PHE A 83 -16.67 -25.59 -20.58
CA PHE A 83 -17.25 -24.69 -19.59
C PHE A 83 -16.16 -23.94 -18.81
N LEU A 84 -15.14 -24.64 -18.31
CA LEU A 84 -14.01 -24.01 -17.61
C LEU A 84 -13.24 -23.04 -18.52
N LEU A 85 -13.02 -23.39 -19.79
CA LEU A 85 -12.36 -22.51 -20.76
C LEU A 85 -13.14 -21.22 -20.98
N VAL A 86 -14.45 -21.32 -21.22
CA VAL A 86 -15.32 -20.15 -21.43
C VAL A 86 -15.42 -19.31 -20.15
N LEU A 87 -15.51 -19.95 -18.99
CA LEU A 87 -15.53 -19.25 -17.70
C LEU A 87 -14.21 -18.50 -17.45
N LEU A 88 -13.08 -19.09 -17.86
CA LEU A 88 -11.76 -18.48 -17.75
C LEU A 88 -11.59 -17.32 -18.74
N GLU A 89 -12.14 -17.43 -19.94
CA GLU A 89 -12.14 -16.36 -20.95
C GLU A 89 -13.05 -15.19 -20.53
N ALA A 90 -14.16 -15.48 -19.84
CA ALA A 90 -15.05 -14.47 -19.31
C ALA A 90 -14.50 -13.74 -18.07
N LEU A 91 -13.38 -14.18 -17.49
CA LEU A 91 -12.77 -13.47 -16.37
C LEU A 91 -12.06 -12.20 -16.87
N PRO A 92 -12.32 -11.02 -16.28
CA PRO A 92 -11.63 -9.81 -16.64
C PRO A 92 -10.24 -9.77 -15.95
N VAL A 93 -9.32 -10.63 -16.40
CA VAL A 93 -7.99 -10.82 -15.81
C VAL A 93 -7.22 -9.50 -15.76
N ALA A 94 -7.34 -8.66 -16.80
CA ALA A 94 -6.69 -7.37 -16.85
C ALA A 94 -7.11 -6.44 -15.70
N SER A 95 -8.42 -6.35 -15.41
CA SER A 95 -8.90 -5.52 -14.30
C SER A 95 -8.50 -6.10 -12.94
N MET A 96 -8.44 -7.42 -12.82
CA MET A 96 -7.94 -8.09 -11.60
C MET A 96 -6.46 -7.77 -11.34
N ILE A 97 -5.62 -7.79 -12.36
CA ILE A 97 -4.19 -7.44 -12.24
C ILE A 97 -4.04 -5.99 -11.76
N VAL A 98 -4.75 -5.05 -12.39
CA VAL A 98 -4.72 -3.63 -11.99
C VAL A 98 -5.19 -3.47 -10.54
N ALA A 99 -6.26 -4.16 -10.14
CA ALA A 99 -6.73 -4.18 -8.76
C ALA A 99 -5.69 -4.71 -7.78
N LEU A 100 -4.99 -5.78 -8.11
CA LEU A 100 -3.90 -6.31 -7.27
C LEU A 100 -2.76 -5.31 -7.11
N ILE A 101 -2.35 -4.64 -8.19
CA ILE A 101 -1.26 -3.65 -8.15
C ILE A 101 -1.64 -2.50 -7.22
N VAL A 102 -2.85 -1.97 -7.37
CA VAL A 102 -3.32 -0.84 -6.55
C VAL A 102 -3.52 -1.25 -5.10
N PHE A 103 -4.04 -2.45 -4.85
CA PHE A 103 -4.16 -2.99 -3.51
C PHE A 103 -2.78 -3.19 -2.85
N GLY A 104 -1.80 -3.73 -3.58
CA GLY A 104 -0.43 -3.87 -3.11
C GLY A 104 0.25 -2.53 -2.82
N ALA A 105 0.00 -1.52 -3.66
CA ALA A 105 0.48 -0.15 -3.44
C ALA A 105 -0.14 0.47 -2.17
N LEU A 106 -1.45 0.28 -1.96
CA LEU A 106 -2.16 0.72 -0.76
C LEU A 106 -1.59 0.07 0.51
N LEU A 107 -1.37 -1.24 0.50
CA LEU A 107 -0.77 -1.96 1.63
C LEU A 107 0.66 -1.48 1.92
N THR A 108 1.45 -1.23 0.88
CA THR A 108 2.82 -0.71 1.04
C THR A 108 2.80 0.70 1.62
N ALA A 109 1.92 1.58 1.14
CA ALA A 109 1.74 2.91 1.67
C ALA A 109 1.32 2.87 3.16
N LEU A 110 0.40 1.98 3.51
CA LEU A 110 -0.04 1.78 4.89
C LEU A 110 1.10 1.25 5.78
N LYS A 111 1.86 0.26 5.29
CA LYS A 111 3.00 -0.30 6.02
C LYS A 111 4.05 0.78 6.30
N LEU A 112 4.42 1.57 5.30
CA LEU A 112 5.37 2.67 5.46
C LEU A 112 4.88 3.72 6.46
N PHE A 113 3.57 4.00 6.46
CA PHE A 113 2.97 4.90 7.43
C PHE A 113 3.05 4.37 8.88
N VAL A 114 2.72 3.08 9.09
CA VAL A 114 2.79 2.43 10.41
C VAL A 114 4.23 2.31 10.93
N GLU A 115 5.16 1.91 10.07
CA GLU A 115 6.56 1.73 10.44
C GLU A 115 7.22 3.07 10.81
N ASN A 116 6.95 4.12 10.02
CA ASN A 116 7.51 5.43 10.27
C ASN A 116 6.88 6.15 11.49
N SER A 117 5.57 5.95 11.74
CA SER A 117 4.92 6.48 12.96
C SER A 117 5.45 5.82 14.24
N ARG A 118 5.78 4.51 14.22
CA ARG A 118 6.47 3.85 15.34
C ARG A 118 7.87 4.40 15.58
N LEU A 119 8.64 4.67 14.52
CA LEU A 119 9.99 5.25 14.65
C LEU A 119 9.98 6.69 15.19
N GLY A 120 8.99 7.49 14.80
CA GLY A 120 8.79 8.84 15.34
C GLY A 120 8.43 8.87 16.82
N LEU A 121 7.58 7.94 17.28
CA LEU A 121 7.18 7.82 18.68
C LEU A 121 8.29 7.25 19.58
N SER A 122 9.05 6.26 19.09
CA SER A 122 10.16 5.67 19.86
C SER A 122 11.28 6.68 20.15
N LYS A 123 11.59 7.58 19.20
CA LYS A 123 12.57 8.66 19.42
C LYS A 123 12.10 9.74 20.42
N LEU A 124 10.79 9.98 20.53
CA LEU A 124 10.24 10.93 21.50
C LEU A 124 10.33 10.42 22.95
N ILE A 125 10.17 9.10 23.16
CA ILE A 125 10.30 8.49 24.48
C ILE A 125 11.74 8.54 24.98
N ILE A 126 12.72 8.29 24.10
CA ILE A 126 14.15 8.29 24.46
C ILE A 126 14.71 9.71 24.70
N THR A 127 14.06 10.76 24.18
CA THR A 127 14.49 12.15 24.41
C THR A 127 13.90 12.77 25.68
N THR A 128 13.00 12.07 26.36
CA THR A 128 12.30 12.55 27.58
C THR A 128 12.80 11.87 28.87
N VAL A 129 13.73 10.92 28.78
CA VAL A 129 14.42 10.28 29.91
C VAL A 129 15.91 10.62 29.82
#